data_AF-A0A7S2DY44-F1
#
_entry.id   AF-A0A7S2DY44-F1
#
_cell.length_a   1.000
_cell.length_b   1.000
_cell.length_c   1.000
_cell.angle_alpha   90.00
_cell.angle_beta   90.00
_cell.angle_gamma   90.00
#
_symmetry.space_group_name_H-M   'P 1'
#
loop_
_entity.id
_entity.type
_entity.pdbx_description
1 polymer ?
#
loop_
_entity_poly.entity_id
_entity_poly.type
_entity_poly.pdbx_seq_one_letter_code
_entity_poly.pdbx_strand_id
1 'polypeptide(L)'
;VEGTNKEGSYALRHRLIATKPLFILSVLRASPIPIAWLDVDLEFHSFPTLFTPEGWTDSPNLDVLMWNWQANVSAFRGRRLKMASGVAWFNKTSAAEALLVAWAESMAYQPNVAAPDDQTMDLLVNEDGWIDRVAFGYLPESYLRMMPRHRHITPVIDHDRGEPVSGRGKNSPIHPTLPPRLPAETA
;
A
#
# COMPACT_ATOMS: atom_id res chain seq x y z
N VAL A 1 -12.79 -6.19 28.37
CA VAL A 1 -13.07 -7.20 27.34
C VAL A 1 -11.87 -8.15 27.26
N GLU A 2 -11.82 -9.15 28.13
CA GLU A 2 -10.80 -10.21 28.06
C GLU A 2 -11.13 -11.11 26.88
N GLY A 3 -10.28 -11.11 25.85
CA GLY A 3 -10.45 -11.98 24.67
C GLY A 3 -10.24 -11.30 23.32
N THR A 4 -10.46 -9.98 23.21
CA THR A 4 -10.38 -9.26 21.91
C THR A 4 -8.95 -8.85 21.51
N ASN A 5 -7.98 -8.95 22.42
CA ASN A 5 -6.57 -8.60 22.20
C ASN A 5 -5.61 -9.76 22.54
N LYS A 6 -6.10 -11.00 22.54
CA LYS A 6 -5.21 -12.15 22.78
C LYS A 6 -4.28 -12.33 21.58
N GLU A 7 -3.02 -12.61 21.86
CA GLU A 7 -2.05 -12.99 20.83
C GLU A 7 -2.57 -14.17 20.02
N GLY A 8 -2.39 -14.14 18.70
CA GLY A 8 -2.95 -15.14 17.78
C GLY A 8 -4.45 -14.99 17.47
N SER A 9 -5.17 -14.04 18.07
CA SER A 9 -6.58 -13.80 17.72
C SER A 9 -6.75 -13.01 16.41
N TYR A 10 -7.80 -13.32 15.65
CA TYR A 10 -8.17 -12.56 14.45
C TYR A 10 -8.45 -11.08 14.76
N ALA A 11 -9.07 -10.79 15.91
CA ALA A 11 -9.36 -9.42 16.32
C ALA A 11 -8.08 -8.60 16.52
N LEU A 12 -7.07 -9.16 17.19
CA LEU A 12 -5.77 -8.50 17.32
C LEU A 12 -5.08 -8.35 15.97
N ARG A 13 -5.07 -9.40 15.13
CA ARG A 13 -4.50 -9.37 13.78
C ARG A 13 -5.12 -8.24 12.94
N HIS A 14 -6.45 -8.16 12.90
CA HIS A 14 -7.18 -7.13 12.17
C HIS A 14 -6.84 -5.73 12.66
N ARG A 15 -6.78 -5.53 13.99
CA ARG A 15 -6.37 -4.24 14.57
C ARG A 15 -4.95 -3.85 14.15
N LEU A 16 -4.00 -4.78 14.19
CA LEU A 16 -2.63 -4.51 13.75
C LEU A 16 -2.57 -4.15 12.26
N ILE A 17 -3.28 -4.89 11.39
CA ILE A 17 -3.36 -4.56 9.96
C ILE A 17 -3.96 -3.16 9.75
N ALA A 18 -5.03 -2.80 10.47
CA ALA A 18 -5.65 -1.47 10.39
C ALA A 18 -4.70 -0.33 10.78
N THR A 19 -3.71 -0.58 11.62
CA THR A 19 -2.74 0.46 12.04
C THR A 19 -1.67 0.78 11.00
N LYS A 20 -1.52 -0.04 9.94
CA LYS A 20 -0.50 0.13 8.88
C LYS A 20 -0.41 1.57 8.34
N PRO A 21 -1.49 2.18 7.78
CA PRO A 21 -1.40 3.55 7.27
C PRO A 21 -1.06 4.58 8.34
N LEU A 22 -1.61 4.45 9.55
CA LEU A 22 -1.36 5.38 10.64
C LEU A 22 0.09 5.30 11.13
N PHE A 23 0.67 4.11 11.16
CA PHE A 23 2.08 3.92 11.46
C PHE A 23 2.95 4.60 10.40
N ILE A 24 2.72 4.30 9.11
CA ILE A 24 3.47 4.92 8.00
C ILE A 24 3.36 6.44 8.07
N LEU A 25 2.15 6.98 8.28
CA LEU A 25 1.90 8.42 8.45
C LEU A 25 2.71 9.03 9.60
N SER A 26 2.73 8.36 10.75
CA SER A 26 3.43 8.84 11.94
C SER A 26 4.94 8.90 11.71
N VAL A 27 5.51 7.87 11.07
CA VAL A 27 6.92 7.87 10.72
C VAL A 27 7.20 8.92 9.64
N LEU A 28 6.33 9.07 8.63
CA LEU A 28 6.51 10.07 7.56
C LEU A 28 6.56 11.48 8.13
N ARG A 29 5.65 11.80 9.05
CA ARG A 29 5.62 13.10 9.74
C ARG A 29 6.89 13.38 10.54
N ALA A 30 7.40 12.38 11.25
CA ALA A 30 8.62 12.49 12.05
C ALA A 30 9.91 12.48 11.22
N SER A 31 9.88 11.93 10.00
CA SER A 31 11.04 11.80 9.13
C SER A 31 11.30 13.08 8.32
N PRO A 32 12.57 13.50 8.16
CA PRO A 32 12.96 14.54 7.21
C PRO A 32 13.09 14.02 5.77
N ILE A 33 13.01 12.70 5.56
CA ILE A 33 13.19 12.04 4.27
C ILE A 33 11.98 11.16 3.91
N PRO A 34 11.80 10.80 2.63
CA PRO A 34 10.82 9.81 2.20
C PRO A 34 10.93 8.48 2.95
N ILE A 35 9.84 7.70 2.93
CA ILE A 35 9.76 6.41 3.61
C ILE A 35 9.39 5.32 2.63
N ALA A 36 10.08 4.19 2.72
CA ALA A 36 9.63 2.93 2.16
C ALA A 36 9.04 2.03 3.26
N TRP A 37 7.80 1.58 3.07
CA TRP A 37 7.19 0.49 3.80
C TRP A 37 7.42 -0.82 3.08
N LEU A 38 7.74 -1.87 3.83
CA LEU A 38 7.83 -3.24 3.36
C LEU A 38 7.07 -4.12 4.35
N ASP A 39 6.34 -5.10 3.82
CA ASP A 39 5.80 -6.17 4.64
C ASP A 39 6.95 -7.04 5.18
N VAL A 40 6.69 -7.77 6.27
CA VAL A 40 7.72 -8.48 7.06
C VAL A 40 8.32 -9.69 6.36
N ASP A 41 7.69 -10.17 5.29
CA ASP A 41 8.11 -11.25 4.41
C ASP A 41 8.92 -10.77 3.18
N LEU A 42 9.26 -9.46 3.15
CA LEU A 42 10.05 -8.84 2.11
C LEU A 42 11.46 -8.48 2.59
N GLU A 43 12.45 -8.71 1.74
CA GLU A 43 13.86 -8.41 2.03
C GLU A 43 14.54 -7.65 0.88
N PHE A 44 15.43 -6.72 1.20
CA PHE A 44 16.27 -6.05 0.21
C PHE A 44 17.47 -6.92 -0.17
N HIS A 45 17.69 -7.10 -1.48
CA HIS A 45 18.83 -7.81 -2.05
C HIS A 45 19.87 -6.85 -2.66
N SER A 46 19.47 -5.61 -2.94
CA SER A 46 20.36 -4.54 -3.39
C SER A 46 19.86 -3.17 -2.95
N PHE A 47 20.68 -2.13 -3.15
CA PHE A 47 20.28 -0.76 -2.82
C PHE A 47 19.06 -0.31 -3.64
N PRO A 48 18.01 0.23 -3.00
CA PRO A 48 16.77 0.56 -3.69
C PRO A 48 16.84 1.94 -4.36
N THR A 49 17.48 2.02 -5.53
CA THR A 49 17.65 3.26 -6.29
C THR A 49 16.34 3.97 -6.62
N LEU A 50 15.24 3.23 -6.86
CA LEU A 50 13.93 3.81 -7.10
C LEU A 50 13.32 4.48 -5.85
N PHE A 51 13.88 4.31 -4.66
CA PHE A 51 13.42 5.06 -3.47
C PHE A 51 14.22 6.35 -3.23
N THR A 52 15.10 6.70 -4.17
CA THR A 52 15.89 7.94 -4.13
C THR A 52 15.27 9.02 -5.01
N PRO A 53 15.55 10.32 -4.74
CA PRO A 53 15.11 11.42 -5.60
C PRO A 53 15.52 11.25 -7.07
N GLU A 54 16.67 10.62 -7.34
CA GLU A 54 17.22 10.41 -8.68
C GLU A 54 16.61 9.17 -9.38
N GLY A 55 15.85 8.34 -8.66
CA GLY A 55 15.28 7.11 -9.17
C GLY A 55 14.25 7.29 -10.29
N TRP A 56 13.73 8.51 -10.46
CA TRP A 56 12.60 8.82 -11.35
C TRP A 56 12.90 9.98 -12.29
N THR A 57 13.96 9.87 -13.09
CA THR A 57 14.40 10.94 -14.01
C THR A 57 13.29 11.41 -14.96
N ASP A 58 12.38 10.52 -15.34
CA ASP A 58 11.26 10.83 -16.24
C ASP A 58 10.01 11.33 -15.50
N SER A 59 10.01 11.32 -14.16
CA SER A 59 8.88 11.72 -13.32
C SER A 59 9.38 12.24 -11.96
N PRO A 60 10.03 13.42 -11.94
CA PRO A 60 10.70 13.94 -10.74
C PRO A 60 9.75 14.34 -9.59
N ASN A 61 8.45 14.32 -9.83
CA ASN A 61 7.42 14.81 -8.89
C ASN A 61 6.52 13.69 -8.35
N LEU A 62 7.00 12.45 -8.26
CA LEU A 62 6.20 11.39 -7.66
C LEU A 62 5.97 11.65 -6.17
N ASP A 63 4.70 11.54 -5.76
CA ASP A 63 4.29 11.58 -4.37
C ASP A 63 4.37 10.18 -3.75
N VAL A 64 4.00 9.17 -4.53
CA VAL A 64 3.83 7.80 -4.06
C VAL A 64 4.30 6.84 -5.14
N LEU A 65 4.93 5.76 -4.69
CA LEU A 65 5.30 4.65 -5.52
C LEU A 65 4.80 3.37 -4.87
N MET A 66 4.14 2.50 -5.65
CA MET A 66 3.57 1.26 -5.13
C MET A 66 3.87 0.07 -6.02
N TRP A 67 3.93 -1.11 -5.41
CA TRP A 67 3.73 -2.34 -6.16
C TRP A 67 2.26 -2.47 -6.58
N ASN A 68 2.03 -2.69 -7.88
CA ASN A 68 0.71 -2.79 -8.44
C ASN A 68 0.59 -4.06 -9.29
N TRP A 69 -0.24 -4.99 -8.84
CA TRP A 69 -0.47 -6.30 -9.46
C TRP A 69 -1.01 -6.22 -10.89
N GLN A 70 -1.59 -5.08 -11.27
CA GLN A 70 -2.15 -4.84 -12.59
C GLN A 70 -1.40 -3.76 -13.38
N ALA A 71 -0.20 -3.35 -12.95
CA ALA A 71 0.58 -2.30 -13.62
C ALA A 71 0.83 -2.60 -15.12
N ASN A 72 1.07 -3.87 -15.45
CA ASN A 72 1.37 -4.32 -16.82
C ASN A 72 0.11 -4.65 -17.66
N VAL A 73 -1.09 -4.45 -17.11
CA VAL A 73 -2.34 -4.68 -17.86
C VAL A 73 -2.61 -3.46 -18.73
N SER A 74 -2.45 -3.57 -20.04
CA SER A 74 -2.57 -2.44 -21.00
C SER A 74 -3.89 -1.67 -20.91
N ALA A 75 -4.99 -2.35 -20.55
CA ALA A 75 -6.30 -1.73 -20.35
C ALA A 75 -6.34 -0.70 -19.21
N PHE A 76 -5.35 -0.72 -18.32
CA PHE A 76 -5.28 0.09 -17.11
C PHE A 76 -4.69 1.49 -17.34
N ARG A 77 -3.89 1.68 -18.40
CA ARG A 77 -3.17 2.93 -18.74
C ARG A 77 -2.53 3.65 -17.54
N GLY A 78 -2.04 2.89 -16.55
CA GLY A 78 -1.47 3.44 -15.31
C GLY A 78 -2.45 4.18 -14.39
N ARG A 79 -3.78 4.01 -14.56
CA ARG A 79 -4.80 4.85 -13.89
C ARG A 79 -5.73 4.11 -12.92
N ARG A 80 -5.36 2.91 -12.50
CA ARG A 80 -6.07 2.26 -11.39
C ARG A 80 -5.02 1.76 -10.38
N LEU A 81 -5.42 0.99 -9.40
CA LEU A 81 -4.52 0.28 -8.50
C LEU A 81 -5.09 -1.09 -8.21
N LYS A 82 -4.23 -2.10 -8.22
CA LYS A 82 -4.51 -3.37 -7.56
C LYS A 82 -3.39 -3.64 -6.56
N MET A 83 -3.59 -3.15 -5.35
CA MET A 83 -2.74 -3.38 -4.19
C MET A 83 -3.14 -4.71 -3.53
N ALA A 84 -2.15 -5.53 -3.18
CA ALA A 84 -2.37 -6.72 -2.38
C ALA A 84 -1.04 -7.16 -1.76
N SER A 85 -0.82 -6.84 -0.47
CA SER A 85 0.49 -6.92 0.18
C SER A 85 1.53 -6.06 -0.54
N GLY A 86 2.47 -5.46 0.19
CA GLY A 86 3.54 -4.85 -0.59
C GLY A 86 4.50 -3.89 0.03
N VAL A 87 5.31 -3.47 -0.93
CA VAL A 87 6.20 -2.34 -0.87
C VAL A 87 5.47 -1.10 -1.32
N ALA A 88 5.57 -0.05 -0.52
CA ALA A 88 5.13 1.28 -0.88
C ALA A 88 6.18 2.29 -0.46
N TRP A 89 6.41 3.30 -1.29
CA TRP A 89 7.25 4.44 -0.96
C TRP A 89 6.40 5.70 -0.98
N PHE A 90 6.60 6.55 0.03
CA PHE A 90 5.89 7.81 0.22
C PHE A 90 6.90 8.93 0.31
N ASN A 91 6.76 9.90 -0.59
CA ASN A 91 7.53 11.13 -0.58
C ASN A 91 7.10 12.03 0.59
N LYS A 92 7.95 12.99 0.95
CA LYS A 92 7.65 14.02 1.95
C LYS A 92 6.86 15.17 1.31
N THR A 93 5.68 14.86 0.78
CA THR A 93 4.77 15.83 0.15
C THR A 93 3.43 15.89 0.87
N SER A 94 2.72 17.01 0.73
CA SER A 94 1.38 17.18 1.30
C SER A 94 0.38 16.21 0.68
N ALA A 95 0.52 15.88 -0.60
CA ALA A 95 -0.36 14.93 -1.29
C ALA A 95 -0.16 13.49 -0.78
N ALA A 96 1.09 13.04 -0.60
CA ALA A 96 1.38 11.73 -0.01
C ALA A 96 0.87 11.63 1.44
N GLU A 97 1.06 12.69 2.24
CA GLU A 97 0.55 12.73 3.60
C GLU A 97 -0.99 12.69 3.64
N ALA A 98 -1.66 13.46 2.78
CA ALA A 98 -3.12 13.48 2.70
C ALA A 98 -3.69 12.11 2.29
N LEU A 99 -3.03 11.40 1.36
CA LEU A 99 -3.42 10.04 0.99
C LEU A 99 -3.31 9.07 2.19
N LEU A 100 -2.22 9.16 2.95
CA LEU A 100 -2.04 8.33 4.15
C LEU A 100 -3.09 8.62 5.23
N VAL A 101 -3.51 9.88 5.39
CA VAL A 101 -4.63 10.26 6.25
C VAL A 101 -5.92 9.59 5.77
N ALA A 102 -6.27 9.73 4.49
CA ALA A 102 -7.47 9.13 3.94
C ALA A 102 -7.47 7.60 4.04
N TRP A 103 -6.30 6.97 3.86
CA TRP A 103 -6.14 5.53 4.05
C TRP A 103 -6.31 5.13 5.51
N ALA A 104 -5.73 5.88 6.46
CA ALA A 104 -5.90 5.62 7.89
C ALA A 104 -7.36 5.77 8.33
N GLU A 105 -8.06 6.81 7.88
CA GLU A 105 -9.48 7.03 8.17
C GLU A 105 -10.34 5.91 7.57
N SER A 106 -10.06 5.50 6.34
CA SER A 106 -10.76 4.40 5.68
C SER A 106 -10.55 3.07 6.41
N MET A 107 -9.32 2.78 6.84
CA MET A 107 -9.02 1.57 7.64
C MET A 107 -9.65 1.60 9.03
N ALA A 108 -9.82 2.79 9.61
CA ALA A 108 -10.48 2.98 10.91
C ALA A 108 -12.02 3.01 10.82
N TYR A 109 -12.59 3.03 9.61
CA TYR A 109 -14.03 3.05 9.41
C TYR A 109 -14.67 1.80 10.02
N GLN A 110 -15.71 1.98 10.85
CA GLN A 110 -16.26 0.89 11.66
C GLN A 110 -16.67 -0.37 10.87
N PRO A 111 -17.28 -0.26 9.67
CA PRO A 111 -17.55 -1.41 8.82
C PRO A 111 -16.30 -2.22 8.39
N ASN A 112 -15.14 -1.58 8.34
CA ASN A 112 -13.87 -2.21 7.96
C ASN A 112 -13.14 -2.89 9.13
N VAL A 113 -13.68 -2.87 10.35
CA VAL A 113 -13.04 -3.55 11.51
C VAL A 113 -12.85 -5.05 11.27
N ALA A 114 -13.72 -5.67 10.46
CA ALA A 114 -13.61 -7.08 10.05
C ALA A 114 -12.99 -7.27 8.65
N ALA A 115 -12.63 -6.18 7.97
CA ALA A 115 -12.04 -6.14 6.65
C ALA A 115 -10.86 -5.13 6.54
N PRO A 116 -9.95 -5.02 7.53
CA PRO A 116 -8.80 -4.15 7.38
C PRO A 116 -7.88 -4.78 6.34
N ASP A 117 -7.81 -4.15 5.18
CA ASP A 117 -7.19 -4.70 3.99
C ASP A 117 -6.59 -3.57 3.15
N ASP A 118 -5.45 -3.84 2.52
CA ASP A 118 -4.82 -2.93 1.56
C ASP A 118 -5.77 -2.56 0.42
N GLN A 119 -6.81 -3.36 0.15
CA GLN A 119 -7.89 -3.02 -0.79
C GLN A 119 -8.66 -1.74 -0.44
N THR A 120 -8.57 -1.22 0.78
CA THR A 120 -9.05 0.14 1.08
C THR A 120 -8.32 1.20 0.23
N MET A 121 -7.02 1.03 -0.04
CA MET A 121 -6.27 1.88 -0.96
C MET A 121 -6.76 1.69 -2.41
N ASP A 122 -7.11 0.47 -2.83
CA ASP A 122 -7.73 0.24 -4.14
C ASP A 122 -8.99 1.10 -4.30
N LEU A 123 -9.87 1.14 -3.29
CA LEU A 123 -11.09 1.95 -3.34
C LEU A 123 -10.79 3.44 -3.40
N LEU A 124 -9.84 3.92 -2.59
CA LEU A 124 -9.44 5.33 -2.61
C LEU A 124 -8.94 5.76 -4.00
N VAL A 125 -8.05 4.96 -4.60
CA VAL A 125 -7.46 5.29 -5.89
C VAL A 125 -8.47 5.13 -7.03
N ASN A 126 -9.23 4.03 -7.04
CA ASN A 126 -10.08 3.64 -8.16
C ASN A 126 -11.46 4.27 -8.15
N GLU A 127 -12.00 4.57 -6.97
CA GLU A 127 -13.40 4.98 -6.78
C GLU A 127 -13.53 6.35 -6.13
N ASP A 128 -12.63 6.71 -5.20
CA ASP A 128 -12.64 8.04 -4.57
C ASP A 128 -11.88 9.10 -5.39
N GLY A 129 -11.20 8.70 -6.47
CA GLY A 129 -10.51 9.63 -7.38
C GLY A 129 -9.17 10.14 -6.85
N TRP A 130 -8.56 9.45 -5.88
CA TRP A 130 -7.21 9.80 -5.41
C TRP A 130 -6.15 9.69 -6.51
N ILE A 131 -6.40 8.89 -7.55
CA ILE A 131 -5.52 8.80 -8.73
C ILE A 131 -5.25 10.17 -9.38
N ASP A 132 -6.16 11.14 -9.23
CA ASP A 132 -6.02 12.48 -9.80
C ASP A 132 -5.51 13.53 -8.79
N ARG A 133 -5.37 13.15 -7.51
CA ARG A 133 -4.93 14.04 -6.42
C ARG A 133 -3.46 13.84 -6.02
N VAL A 134 -2.86 12.73 -6.47
CA VAL A 134 -1.53 12.26 -6.07
C VAL A 134 -0.79 11.78 -7.31
N ALA A 135 0.48 12.14 -7.43
CA ALA A 135 1.34 11.63 -8.48
C ALA A 135 1.82 10.21 -8.15
N PHE A 136 1.15 9.21 -8.73
CA PHE A 136 1.48 7.80 -8.57
C PHE A 136 2.53 7.33 -9.58
N GLY A 137 3.52 6.59 -9.09
CA GLY A 137 4.36 5.68 -9.87
C GLY A 137 4.10 4.22 -9.49
N TYR A 138 4.48 3.30 -10.37
CA TYR A 138 4.46 1.87 -10.08
C TYR A 138 5.84 1.24 -10.21
N LEU A 139 6.15 0.38 -9.25
CA LEU A 139 7.37 -0.41 -9.28
C LEU A 139 7.36 -1.35 -10.49
N PRO A 140 8.46 -1.41 -11.27
CA PRO A 140 8.56 -2.36 -12.36
C PRO A 140 8.66 -3.78 -11.82
N GLU A 141 8.23 -4.74 -12.62
CA GLU A 141 8.27 -6.17 -12.26
C GLU A 141 9.69 -6.65 -11.90
N SER A 142 10.72 -6.01 -12.47
CA SER A 142 12.12 -6.27 -12.16
C SER A 142 12.52 -5.92 -10.72
N TYR A 143 11.75 -5.07 -10.05
CA TYR A 143 12.12 -4.54 -8.73
C TYR A 143 11.73 -5.47 -7.58
N LEU A 144 10.66 -6.24 -7.74
CA LEU A 144 10.09 -7.09 -6.70
C LEU A 144 9.81 -8.50 -7.23
N ARG A 145 10.61 -9.47 -6.79
CA ARG A 145 10.37 -10.89 -7.09
C ARG A 145 9.33 -11.43 -6.11
N MET A 146 8.10 -11.53 -6.59
CA MET A 146 6.95 -11.92 -5.76
C MET A 146 6.28 -13.21 -6.23
N MET A 147 6.25 -13.46 -7.53
CA MET A 147 5.56 -14.60 -8.12
C MET A 147 6.55 -15.63 -8.66
N PRO A 148 6.16 -16.92 -8.79
CA PRO A 148 6.99 -17.94 -9.41
C PRO A 148 7.50 -17.56 -10.81
N ARG A 149 6.69 -16.81 -11.58
CA ARG A 149 7.09 -16.31 -12.91
C ARG A 149 8.25 -15.30 -12.87
N HIS A 150 8.51 -14.67 -11.72
CA HIS A 150 9.60 -13.68 -11.50
C HIS A 150 10.93 -14.33 -11.13
N ARG A 151 11.03 -15.66 -11.03
CA ARG A 151 12.26 -16.35 -10.60
C ARG A 151 13.50 -16.03 -11.44
N HIS A 152 13.32 -15.66 -12.70
CA HIS A 152 14.41 -15.30 -13.62
C HIS A 152 14.92 -13.86 -13.46
N ILE A 153 14.24 -13.05 -12.65
CA ILE A 153 14.60 -11.66 -12.37
C ILE A 153 15.59 -11.64 -11.20
N THR A 154 16.63 -10.81 -11.31
CA THR A 154 17.48 -10.44 -10.16
C THR A 154 16.75 -9.32 -9.40
N PRO A 155 16.17 -9.59 -8.23
CA PRO A 155 15.34 -8.59 -7.55
C PRO A 155 16.16 -7.53 -6.82
N VAL A 156 15.56 -6.36 -6.63
CA VAL A 156 15.96 -5.41 -5.59
C VAL A 156 15.32 -5.79 -4.27
N ILE A 157 14.06 -6.23 -4.33
CA ILE A 157 13.26 -6.70 -3.19
C ILE A 157 12.74 -8.11 -3.50
N ASP A 158 12.87 -9.02 -2.55
CA ASP A 158 12.48 -10.41 -2.71
C ASP A 158 11.44 -10.80 -1.66
N HIS A 159 10.44 -11.57 -2.07
CA HIS A 159 9.43 -12.13 -1.18
C HIS A 159 9.77 -13.58 -0.88
N ASP A 160 10.00 -13.92 0.39
CA ASP A 160 10.26 -15.29 0.87
C ASP A 160 11.19 -16.12 -0.04
N ARG A 161 12.27 -15.53 -0.58
CA ARG A 161 13.23 -16.19 -1.47
C ARG A 161 12.61 -16.83 -2.73
N GLY A 162 11.44 -16.36 -3.17
CA GLY A 162 10.70 -16.90 -4.30
C GLY A 162 9.93 -18.20 -4.01
N GLU A 163 9.73 -18.52 -2.72
CA GLU A 163 8.75 -19.52 -2.30
C GLU A 163 7.32 -19.06 -2.63
N PRO A 164 6.40 -19.98 -2.94
CA PRO A 164 5.02 -19.62 -3.23
C PRO A 164 4.41 -18.88 -2.04
N VAL A 165 3.73 -17.75 -2.30
CA VAL A 165 2.92 -17.02 -1.31
C VAL A 165 2.09 -18.05 -0.54
N SER A 166 2.35 -18.15 0.77
CA SER A 166 1.71 -19.20 1.55
C SER A 166 0.20 -19.02 1.48
N GLY A 167 -0.56 -20.08 1.19
CA GLY A 167 -2.03 -20.02 1.17
C GLY A 167 -2.65 -19.77 2.55
N ARG A 168 -1.83 -19.59 3.60
CA ARG A 168 -2.22 -19.35 4.98
C ARG A 168 -2.21 -17.84 5.24
N GLY A 169 -3.36 -17.28 5.60
CA GLY A 169 -3.48 -15.84 5.85
C GLY A 169 -4.10 -15.05 4.69
N LYS A 170 -5.04 -15.67 3.95
CA LYS A 170 -5.86 -14.99 2.94
C LYS A 170 -6.45 -13.69 3.50
N ASN A 171 -6.59 -12.71 2.62
CA ASN A 171 -7.38 -11.51 2.85
C ASN A 171 -8.74 -11.85 3.46
N SER A 172 -9.30 -10.91 4.22
CA SER A 172 -10.65 -11.07 4.75
C SER A 172 -11.61 -11.39 3.58
N PRO A 173 -12.54 -12.35 3.74
CA PRO A 173 -13.57 -12.57 2.72
C PRO A 173 -14.57 -11.41 2.65
N ILE A 174 -14.50 -10.48 3.61
CA ILE A 174 -15.32 -9.27 3.65
C ILE A 174 -14.58 -8.19 2.87
N HIS A 175 -15.27 -7.57 1.91
CA HIS A 175 -14.72 -6.46 1.16
C HIS A 175 -14.80 -5.15 1.96
N PRO A 176 -13.75 -4.33 1.95
CA PRO A 176 -13.80 -3.03 2.59
C PRO A 176 -14.78 -2.09 1.88
N THR A 177 -15.20 -1.05 2.58
CA THR A 177 -16.00 0.06 2.03
C THR A 177 -15.42 1.41 2.46
N LEU A 178 -15.66 2.45 1.66
CA LEU A 178 -15.24 3.80 2.01
C LEU A 178 -16.26 4.47 2.95
N PRO A 179 -15.80 5.34 3.87
CA PRO A 179 -16.70 6.24 4.59
C PRO A 179 -17.56 7.06 3.61
N PRO A 180 -18.81 7.39 3.97
CA PRO A 180 -19.64 8.26 3.14
C PRO A 180 -18.99 9.64 3.03
N ARG A 181 -19.01 10.22 1.83
CA ARG A 181 -18.69 11.64 1.67
C ARG A 181 -19.81 12.46 2.30
N LEU A 182 -19.45 13.45 3.12
CA LEU A 182 -20.41 14.49 3.48
C LEU A 182 -20.91 15.13 2.18
N PRO A 183 -22.23 15.40 2.05
CA PRO A 183 -22.72 16.19 0.95
C PRO A 183 -21.89 17.47 0.89
N ALA A 184 -21.44 17.84 -0.31
CA ALA A 184 -20.86 19.17 -0.49
C ALA A 184 -21.89 20.17 0.05
N GLU A 185 -21.52 20.95 1.07
CA GLU A 185 -22.33 22.10 1.45
C GLU A 185 -22.54 22.90 0.18
N THR A 186 -23.81 23.03 -0.22
CA THR A 186 -24.21 23.92 -1.31
C THR A 186 -23.84 25.33 -0.86
N ALA A 187 -22.66 25.78 -1.27
CA ALA A 187 -22.22 27.16 -1.16
C ALA A 187 -22.96 28.04 -2.17
#